data_AF-A0A068YPK7-F1
#
_entry.id   AF-A0A068YPK7-F1
#
_cell.length_a   1.000
_cell.length_b   1.000
_cell.length_c   1.000
_cell.angle_alpha   90.00
_cell.angle_beta   90.00
_cell.angle_gamma   90.00
#
_symmetry.space_group_name_H-M   'P 1'
#
loop_
_entity.id
_entity.type
_entity.pdbx_description
1 polymer ?
#
loop_
_entity_poly.entity_id
_entity_poly.type
_entity_poly.pdbx_seq_one_letter_code
_entity_poly.pdbx_strand_id
1 'polypeptide(L)' 'MRYFSGLLAPNAVLLDIALTGYSQDTDRQFSREAGFDHHLAKPANFDVLENLLKAVSEKLT' A
#
# COMPACT_ATOMS: atom_id res chain seq x y z
N MET A 1 -0.18 -10.66 7.13
CA MET A 1 0.85 -11.33 7.95
C MET A 1 2.22 -11.04 7.33
N ARG A 2 2.94 -10.03 7.82
CA ARG A 2 4.20 -9.56 7.23
C ARG A 2 5.40 -10.22 7.92
N TYR A 3 6.22 -10.94 7.16
CA TYR A 3 7.56 -11.38 7.55
C TYR A 3 8.62 -10.59 6.74
N PHE A 4 8.78 -9.30 7.04
CA PHE A 4 9.87 -8.46 6.50
C PHE A 4 10.97 -8.20 7.54
N SER A 5 11.03 -9.03 8.59
CA SER A 5 12.02 -8.89 9.65
C SER A 5 13.42 -9.17 9.10
N GLY A 6 14.23 -8.12 8.94
CA GLY A 6 15.66 -8.19 8.61
C GLY A 6 16.07 -7.75 7.19
N LEU A 7 15.14 -7.45 6.28
CA LEU A 7 15.49 -7.05 4.89
C LEU A 7 15.50 -5.53 4.67
N LEU A 8 14.88 -4.77 5.57
CA LEU A 8 14.74 -3.32 5.45
C LEU A 8 15.87 -2.61 6.19
N ALA A 9 16.42 -1.55 5.58
CA ALA A 9 17.37 -0.67 6.24
C ALA A 9 16.76 -0.09 7.53
N PRO A 10 17.57 0.27 8.55
CA PRO A 10 17.09 0.71 9.86
C PRO A 10 16.11 1.89 9.84
N ASN A 11 16.13 2.69 8.77
CA ASN A 11 15.31 3.87 8.53
C ASN A 11 14.39 3.73 7.31
N ALA A 12 14.23 2.53 6.76
CA ALA A 12 13.37 2.33 5.60
C ALA A 12 11.90 2.47 5.99
N VAL A 13 11.19 3.30 5.24
CA VAL A 13 9.73 3.38 5.28
C VAL A 13 9.18 2.45 4.21
N LEU A 14 8.29 1.54 4.59
CA LEU A 14 7.66 0.59 3.67
C LEU A 14 6.17 0.93 3.50
N LEU A 15 5.77 1.17 2.26
CA LEU A 15 4.38 1.41 1.83
C LEU A 15 3.82 0.17 1.14
N ASP A 16 2.83 -0.50 1.75
CA ASP A 16 2.15 -1.66 1.15
C ASP A 16 0.80 -1.28 0.55
N ILE A 17 0.65 -1.54 -0.74
CA ILE A 17 -0.58 -1.28 -1.50
C ILE A 17 -1.11 -2.60 -2.07
N ALA A 18 -2.30 -3.01 -1.63
CA ALA A 18 -3.00 -4.14 -2.25
C ALA A 18 -3.62 -3.71 -3.58
N LEU A 19 -3.42 -4.49 -4.65
CA LEU A 19 -3.98 -4.22 -5.98
C LEU A 19 -4.90 -5.36 -6.44
N THR A 20 -6.22 -5.20 -6.32
CA THR A 20 -7.22 -6.27 -6.57
C THR A 20 -8.01 -6.06 -7.86
N GLY A 21 -8.49 -7.14 -8.48
CA GLY A 21 -9.29 -7.10 -9.72
C GLY A 21 -10.76 -6.72 -9.53
N TYR A 22 -11.27 -6.84 -8.30
CA TYR A 22 -12.63 -6.46 -7.93
C TYR A 22 -12.56 -5.47 -6.77
N SER A 23 -13.40 -4.43 -6.84
CA SER A 23 -13.45 -3.34 -5.86
C SER A 23 -14.61 -3.50 -4.90
N GLN A 24 -14.96 -4.75 -4.58
CA GLN A 24 -16.06 -4.98 -3.65
C GLN A 24 -15.62 -4.53 -2.25
N ASP A 25 -16.57 -4.09 -1.43
CA ASP A 25 -16.26 -3.62 -0.06
C ASP A 25 -15.55 -4.70 0.78
N THR A 26 -15.81 -5.96 0.46
CA THR A 26 -15.13 -7.14 1.02
C THR A 26 -13.64 -7.19 0.67
N ASP A 27 -13.24 -6.86 -0.56
CA ASP A 27 -11.84 -6.83 -0.98
C ASP A 27 -11.05 -5.72 -0.26
N ARG A 28 -11.69 -4.56 -0.07
CA ARG A 28 -11.15 -3.46 0.75
C ARG A 28 -10.99 -3.86 2.20
N GLN A 29 -11.98 -4.56 2.75
CA GLN A 29 -11.95 -5.05 4.12
C GLN A 29 -10.82 -6.07 4.31
N PHE A 30 -10.70 -7.09 3.44
CA PHE A 30 -9.63 -8.07 3.52
C PHE A 30 -8.24 -7.45 3.38
N SER A 31 -8.08 -6.45 2.51
CA SER A 31 -6.80 -5.74 2.36
C SER A 31 -6.42 -5.01 3.64
N ARG A 32 -7.39 -4.37 4.31
CA ARG A 32 -7.17 -3.72 5.61
C ARG A 32 -6.84 -4.75 6.69
N GLU A 33 -7.60 -5.84 6.78
CA GLU A 33 -7.37 -6.91 7.77
C GLU A 33 -6.03 -7.63 7.59
N ALA A 34 -5.55 -7.75 6.34
CA ALA A 34 -4.25 -8.34 6.03
C ALA A 34 -3.05 -7.45 6.43
N GLY A 35 -3.30 -6.17 6.71
CA GLY A 35 -2.32 -5.17 7.13
C GLY A 35 -1.69 -4.37 5.98
N PHE A 36 -2.38 -4.20 4.85
CA PHE A 36 -1.96 -3.26 3.81
C PHE A 36 -2.29 -1.83 4.23
N ASP A 37 -1.41 -0.88 3.88
CA ASP A 37 -1.61 0.55 4.17
C ASP A 37 -2.71 1.14 3.28
N HIS A 38 -2.73 0.72 2.01
CA HIS A 38 -3.73 1.15 1.04
C HIS A 38 -4.23 0.00 0.15
N HIS A 39 -5.36 0.26 -0.49
CA HIS A 39 -5.97 -0.63 -1.48
C HIS A 39 -6.26 0.15 -2.76
N LEU A 40 -5.90 -0.42 -3.90
CA LEU A 40 -6.23 0.07 -5.23
C LEU A 40 -6.95 -1.03 -6.02
N ALA A 41 -7.94 -0.60 -6.80
CA ALA A 41 -8.61 -1.45 -7.77
C ALA A 41 -7.81 -1.51 -9.07
N LYS A 42 -7.87 -2.63 -9.79
CA LYS A 42 -7.42 -2.72 -11.19
C LYS A 42 -8.53 -2.23 -12.14
N PRO A 43 -8.19 -1.51 -13.22
CA PRO A 43 -6.88 -0.91 -13.47
C PRO A 43 -6.58 0.20 -12.46
N ALA A 44 -5.33 0.28 -12.01
CA ALA A 44 -4.93 1.28 -11.03
C ALA A 44 -5.12 2.69 -11.61
N ASN A 45 -5.70 3.59 -10.82
CA ASN A 45 -5.66 5.01 -11.15
C ASN A 45 -4.25 5.54 -10.82
N PHE A 46 -3.51 5.97 -11.85
CA PHE A 46 -2.16 6.47 -11.70
C PHE A 46 -2.08 7.76 -10.89
N ASP A 47 -3.06 8.67 -11.00
CA ASP A 47 -3.09 9.89 -10.19
C ASP A 47 -3.17 9.55 -8.69
N VAL A 48 -3.96 8.53 -8.34
CA VAL A 48 -4.07 8.07 -6.95
C VAL A 48 -2.74 7.45 -6.49
N LEU A 49 -2.12 6.62 -7.32
CA LEU A 49 -0.84 6.01 -7.01
C LEU A 49 0.27 7.07 -6.84
N GLU A 50 0.35 8.04 -7.74
CA GLU A 50 1.31 9.15 -7.66
C GLU A 50 1.16 9.94 -6.37
N ASN A 51 -0.08 10.26 -5.98
CA ASN A 51 -0.34 10.96 -4.72
C ASN A 51 0.11 10.16 -3.50
N LEU A 52 -0.10 8.83 -3.49
CA LEU A 52 0.36 7.96 -2.41
C LEU A 52 1.89 7.91 -2.32
N LEU A 53 2.56 7.80 -3.46
CA LEU A 53 4.03 7.79 -3.54
C LEU A 53 4.62 9.12 -3.08
N LYS A 54 4.05 10.24 -3.54
CA LYS A 54 4.48 11.58 -3.15
C LYS A 54 4.33 11.80 -1.64
N ALA A 55 3.20 11.40 -1.06
CA ALA A 55 2.96 11.52 0.38
C ALA A 55 3.98 10.75 1.23
N VAL A 56 4.54 9.64 0.75
CA VAL A 56 5.61 8.91 1.44
C VAL A 56 6.96 9.56 1.22
N SER A 57 7.25 10.04 0.01
CA SER A 57 8.50 10.74 -0.30
C SER A 57 8.66 12.02 0.53
N GLU A 58 7.58 12.79 0.72
CA GLU A 58 7.58 14.02 1.52
C GLU A 58 7.82 13.75 3.01
N LYS A 59 7.33 12.61 3.53
CA LYS A 59 7.57 12.20 4.92
C LYS A 59 9.02 11.74 5.19
N LEU A 60 9.78 11.48 4.13
CA LEU A 60 11.18 11.05 4.20
C LEU A 60 12.18 12.21 4.08
N THR A 61 11.70 13.42 3.80
CA THR A 61 12.52 14.64 3.67
C THR A 61 12.47 15.46 4.95
#